data_AF-A0A8T8I1F1-F1
#
_entry.id   AF-A0A8T8I1F1-F1
#
_cell.length_a   1.000
_cell.length_b   1.000
_cell.length_c   1.000
_cell.angle_alpha   90.00
_cell.angle_beta   90.00
_cell.angle_gamma   90.00
#
_symmetry.space_group_name_H-M   'P 1'
#
loop_
_entity.id
_entity.type
_entity.pdbx_description
1 polymer ?
#
loop_
_entity_poly.entity_id
_entity_poly.type
_entity_poly.pdbx_seq_one_letter_code
_entity_poly.pdbx_strand_id
1 'polypeptide(L)' 'MDVVVRPRFGDSAKVSADDADRPQLVVDVGSGSLVIELDDEPGSVELAACFADALADAALAFAARCREHMGGKA' A
#
# COMPACT_ATOMS: atom_id res chain seq x y z
N MET A 1 5.92 16.56 -5.17
CA MET A 1 4.73 16.98 -4.42
C MET A 1 4.23 15.73 -3.73
N ASP A 2 4.17 15.74 -2.41
CA ASP A 2 3.90 14.52 -1.65
C ASP A 2 2.39 14.32 -1.51
N VAL A 3 1.94 13.08 -1.71
CA VAL A 3 0.57 12.68 -1.42
C VAL A 3 0.48 12.33 0.06
N VAL A 4 -0.22 13.15 0.85
CA VAL A 4 -0.42 12.90 2.28
C VAL A 4 -1.74 12.17 2.52
N VAL A 5 -1.65 10.90 2.90
CA VAL A 5 -2.80 10.05 3.25
C VAL A 5 -3.13 10.18 4.74
N ARG A 6 -4.42 10.36 5.05
CA ARG A 6 -4.97 10.35 6.42
C ARG A 6 -6.12 9.34 6.49
N PRO A 7 -5.87 8.10 6.97
CA PRO A 7 -6.87 7.04 6.94
C PRO A 7 -8.16 7.41 7.68
N ARG A 8 -9.30 7.04 7.10
CA ARG A 8 -10.66 7.17 7.65
C ARG A 8 -11.33 5.80 7.77
N PHE A 9 -12.42 5.73 8.51
CA PHE A 9 -13.25 4.53 8.55
C PHE A 9 -13.76 4.18 7.14
N GLY A 10 -13.48 2.96 6.69
CA GLY A 10 -13.85 2.46 5.37
C GLY A 10 -12.70 2.43 4.36
N ASP A 11 -11.55 3.07 4.65
CA ASP A 11 -10.35 2.93 3.82
C ASP A 11 -9.83 1.48 3.88
N SER A 12 -9.27 0.98 2.77
CA SER A 12 -8.85 -0.42 2.66
C SER A 12 -7.65 -0.61 1.74
N ALA A 13 -6.96 -1.75 1.87
CA ALA A 13 -5.91 -2.18 0.95
C ALA A 13 -6.19 -3.62 0.51
N LYS A 14 -6.07 -3.92 -0.79
CA LYS A 14 -6.38 -5.23 -1.38
C LYS A 14 -5.50 -5.53 -2.59
N VAL A 15 -5.25 -6.82 -2.83
CA VAL A 15 -4.68 -7.30 -4.10
C VAL A 15 -5.83 -7.56 -5.08
N SER A 16 -5.68 -7.13 -6.32
CA SER A 16 -6.62 -7.34 -7.43
C SER A 16 -5.86 -7.68 -8.72
N ALA A 17 -6.54 -7.74 -9.86
CA ALA A 17 -5.94 -7.92 -11.18
C ALA A 17 -6.40 -6.79 -12.13
N ASP A 18 -5.56 -6.40 -13.10
CA ASP A 18 -5.91 -5.45 -14.15
C ASP A 18 -6.66 -6.13 -15.32
N ASP A 19 -6.97 -5.38 -16.39
CA ASP A 19 -7.68 -5.90 -17.57
C ASP A 19 -6.89 -6.97 -18.35
N ALA A 20 -5.58 -7.09 -18.10
CA ALA A 20 -4.70 -8.09 -18.68
C ALA A 20 -4.41 -9.25 -17.70
N ASP A 21 -5.17 -9.37 -16.61
CA ASP A 21 -5.01 -10.36 -15.54
C ASP A 21 -3.67 -10.27 -14.77
N ARG A 22 -3.04 -9.08 -14.79
CA ARG A 22 -1.80 -8.81 -14.04
C ARG A 22 -2.13 -8.38 -12.61
N PRO A 23 -1.38 -8.84 -11.60
CA PRO A 23 -1.65 -8.49 -10.21
C PRO A 23 -1.41 -6.99 -9.96
N GLN A 24 -2.30 -6.37 -9.18
CA GLN A 24 -2.20 -4.98 -8.74
C GLN A 24 -2.49 -4.85 -7.24
N LEU A 25 -1.80 -3.94 -6.56
CA LEU A 25 -2.10 -3.56 -5.18
C LEU A 25 -2.90 -2.26 -5.19
N VAL A 26 -4.13 -2.31 -4.66
CA VAL A 26 -5.05 -1.18 -4.60
C VAL A 26 -5.23 -0.73 -3.16
N VAL A 27 -5.02 0.55 -2.90
CA VAL A 27 -5.31 1.19 -1.61
C VAL A 27 -6.37 2.27 -1.81
N ASP A 28 -7.55 2.03 -1.26
CA ASP A 28 -8.70 2.93 -1.32
C ASP A 28 -8.62 3.92 -0.14
N VAL A 29 -8.45 5.21 -0.45
CA VAL A 29 -8.25 6.29 0.53
C VAL A 29 -9.20 7.45 0.24
N GLY A 30 -10.25 7.60 1.05
CA GLY A 30 -11.24 8.66 0.87
C GLY A 30 -11.95 8.58 -0.48
N SER A 31 -11.73 9.56 -1.37
CA SER A 31 -12.35 9.62 -2.70
C SER A 31 -11.43 9.18 -3.84
N GLY A 32 -10.25 8.62 -3.55
CA GLY A 32 -9.29 8.19 -4.55
C GLY A 32 -8.64 6.87 -4.18
N SER A 33 -7.93 6.29 -5.15
CA SER A 33 -7.20 5.04 -4.97
C SER A 33 -5.74 5.24 -5.38
N LEU A 34 -4.82 4.68 -4.60
CA LEU A 34 -3.45 4.42 -5.03
C LEU A 34 -3.42 3.03 -5.65
N VAL A 35 -2.97 2.93 -6.89
CA VAL A 35 -2.83 1.66 -7.61
C VAL A 35 -1.36 1.49 -7.98
N ILE A 36 -0.80 0.32 -7.64
CA ILE A 36 0.54 -0.10 -8.04
C ILE A 36 0.36 -1.17 -9.11
N GLU A 37 0.82 -0.88 -10.32
CA GLU A 37 0.66 -1.72 -11.51
C GLU A 37 2.02 -2.23 -12.00
N LEU A 38 1.96 -3.28 -12.82
CA LEU A 38 3.12 -3.76 -13.57
C LEU A 38 3.27 -2.94 -14.85
N ASP A 39 4.50 -2.54 -15.17
CA ASP A 39 4.85 -2.11 -16.52
C ASP A 39 5.25 -3.31 -17.40
N ASP A 40 5.52 -3.05 -18.68
CA ASP A 40 5.85 -4.08 -19.68
C ASP A 40 7.37 -4.33 -19.81
N GLU A 41 8.19 -3.86 -18.86
CA GLU A 41 9.63 -4.06 -18.91
C GLU A 41 10.06 -5.44 -18.34
N PRO A 42 11.16 -6.02 -18.86
CA PRO A 42 11.72 -7.25 -18.29
C PRO A 42 12.15 -7.06 -16.83
N GLY A 43 11.66 -7.92 -15.93
CA GLY A 43 11.99 -7.90 -14.50
C GLY A 43 11.04 -7.06 -13.64
N SER A 44 10.02 -6.44 -14.24
CA SER A 44 9.08 -5.59 -13.52
C SER A 44 8.18 -6.34 -12.56
N VAL A 45 7.93 -7.63 -12.81
CA VAL A 45 7.20 -8.51 -11.90
C VAL A 45 7.98 -8.68 -10.59
N GLU A 46 9.25 -9.07 -10.68
CA GLU A 46 10.12 -9.26 -9.53
C GLU A 46 10.36 -7.95 -8.78
N LEU A 47 10.54 -6.85 -9.52
CA LEU A 47 10.72 -5.52 -8.92
C LEU A 47 9.46 -5.06 -8.18
N ALA A 48 8.28 -5.24 -8.76
CA ALA A 48 7.01 -4.92 -8.11
C ALA A 48 6.78 -5.76 -6.86
N ALA A 49 7.15 -7.06 -6.89
CA ALA A 49 7.10 -7.92 -5.71
C ALA A 49 8.02 -7.42 -4.60
N CYS A 50 9.29 -7.14 -4.91
CA CYS A 50 10.25 -6.60 -3.95
C CYS A 50 9.79 -5.26 -3.36
N PHE A 51 9.20 -4.40 -4.19
CA PHE A 51 8.65 -3.13 -3.76
C PHE A 51 7.42 -3.32 -2.84
N ALA A 52 6.51 -4.23 -3.18
CA ALA A 52 5.34 -4.52 -2.37
C ALA A 52 5.73 -5.08 -0.98
N ASP A 53 6.75 -5.94 -0.92
CA ASP A 53 7.29 -6.45 0.35
C ASP A 53 7.84 -5.30 1.21
N ALA A 54 8.67 -4.43 0.62
CA ALA A 54 9.23 -3.27 1.32
C ALA A 54 8.13 -2.29 1.80
N LEU A 55 7.08 -2.10 1.01
CA LEU A 55 5.92 -1.29 1.38
C LEU A 55 5.16 -1.91 2.56
N ALA A 56 4.94 -3.22 2.55
CA ALA A 56 4.28 -3.94 3.63
C ALA A 56 5.07 -3.82 4.94
N ASP A 57 6.39 -4.03 4.90
CA ASP A 57 7.26 -3.86 6.07
C ASP A 57 7.22 -2.45 6.64
N ALA A 58 7.28 -1.43 5.78
CA ALA A 58 7.19 -0.03 6.21
C ALA A 58 5.82 0.29 6.83
N ALA A 59 4.74 -0.22 6.25
CA ALA A 59 3.37 -0.04 6.77
C ALA A 59 3.19 -0.72 8.13
N LEU A 60 3.73 -1.93 8.31
CA LEU A 60 3.70 -2.64 9.59
C LEU A 60 4.52 -1.92 10.67
N ALA A 61 5.70 -1.41 10.33
CA ALA A 61 6.51 -0.60 11.24
C ALA A 61 5.80 0.70 11.65
N PHE A 62 5.12 1.36 10.71
CA PHE A 62 4.28 2.53 11.01
C PHE A 62 3.14 2.17 11.97
N ALA A 63 2.41 1.06 11.72
CA ALA A 63 1.34 0.59 12.59
C ALA A 63 1.85 0.28 14.01
N ALA A 64 3.03 -0.34 14.13
CA ALA A 64 3.67 -0.59 15.42
C ALA A 64 3.91 0.72 16.19
N ARG A 65 4.50 1.74 15.54
CA ARG A 65 4.71 3.07 16.15
C ARG A 65 3.41 3.75 16.56
N CYS A 66 2.35 3.64 15.76
CA CYS A 66 1.04 4.17 16.15
C CYS A 66 0.51 3.50 17.43
N ARG A 67 0.68 2.18 17.57
CA ARG A 67 0.27 1.44 18.77
C ARG A 67 1.09 1.81 19.99
N GLU A 68 2.40 1.98 19.85
CA GLU A 68 3.27 2.51 20.92
C GLU A 68 2.78 3.88 21.38
N HIS A 69 2.41 4.76 20.44
CA HIS A 69 1.89 6.09 20.76
C HIS A 69 0.51 6.07 21.42
N MET A 70 -0.31 5.05 21.14
CA MET A 70 -1.58 4.81 21.84
C MET A 70 -1.34 4.27 23.26
N GLY A 71 -0.37 3.37 23.43
CA GLY A 71 -0.02 2.76 24.73
C GLY A 71 0.76 3.69 25.67
N GLY A 72 1.50 4.67 25.15
CA GLY A 72 2.22 5.69 25.92
C GLY A 72 1.36 6.84 26.46
N LYS A 73 0.04 6.81 26.22
CA LYS A 73 -0.95 7.77 26.75
C LYS A 73 -1.74 7.21 27.96
N ALA A 74 -1.13 6.33 28.74
CA ALA A 74 -1.66 5.85 30.02
C ALA A 74 -1.06 6.64 31.20
#